data_AF-A0AAW4ICY9-F1
#
_entry.id   AF-A0AAW4ICY9-F1
#
_cell.length_a   1.000
_cell.length_b   1.000
_cell.length_c   1.000
_cell.angle_alpha   90.00
_cell.angle_beta   90.00
_cell.angle_gamma   90.00
#
_symmetry.space_group_name_H-M   'P 1'
#
loop_
_entity.id
_entity.type
_entity.pdbx_description
1 polymer ?
#
loop_
_entity_poly.entity_id
_entity_poly.type
_entity_poly.pdbx_seq_one_letter_code
_entity_poly.pdbx_strand_id
1 'polypeptide(L)'
;MSQEVHPNQADEADPLAPAERARSNFVRGMVQCPSRSPLNSVTWSEPTPKRIVQFWNDLRHLPDDVKACMDSWRPLERIGFELEVFDEDSARSFIRNRLGRRHEQAFDRCYHPSMMSDYFRYSYVLVEGGFYIDADDVYHGTPIDHLFADGRLKLQPFCYDIPSSQMVAASTFTKPGVNQSGWIFYFNTTPLIASRNHPIVERALLNATLSLEADLPSGLPEVQASTGPGNLTRSVFEVISEGCSPDSIAVAHDWEQISTSQWPLSYRNDSRNWRLSNQKAYRASQNLDVR
;
A
#
# COMPACT_ATOMS: atom_id res chain seq x y z
N MET A 1 22.60 -56.96 3.99
CA MET A 1 22.75 -55.56 4.42
C MET A 1 22.66 -54.71 3.17
N SER A 2 21.45 -54.35 2.79
CA SER A 2 21.18 -53.51 1.62
C SER A 2 20.84 -52.13 2.15
N GLN A 3 21.65 -51.14 1.77
CA GLN A 3 21.42 -49.74 2.09
C GLN A 3 20.14 -49.28 1.40
N GLU A 4 19.14 -48.86 2.18
CA GLU A 4 18.03 -48.07 1.67
C GLU A 4 18.55 -46.67 1.35
N VAL A 5 18.70 -46.41 0.05
CA VAL A 5 18.80 -45.07 -0.50
C VAL A 5 17.42 -44.45 -0.36
N HIS A 6 17.25 -43.52 0.58
CA HIS A 6 16.08 -42.65 0.60
C HIS A 6 16.07 -41.81 -0.68
N PRO A 7 15.05 -41.93 -1.54
CA PRO A 7 14.97 -41.11 -2.74
C PRO A 7 14.53 -39.69 -2.38
N ASN A 8 15.33 -38.73 -2.86
CA ASN A 8 15.01 -37.33 -3.13
C ASN A 8 13.86 -36.70 -2.33
N GLN A 9 14.21 -35.76 -1.44
CA GLN A 9 13.40 -34.55 -1.31
C GLN A 9 13.25 -33.99 -2.72
N ALA A 10 12.05 -34.07 -3.28
CA ALA A 10 11.73 -33.33 -4.48
C ALA A 10 12.00 -31.86 -4.15
N ASP A 11 12.94 -31.23 -4.86
CA ASP A 11 13.01 -29.78 -4.95
C ASP A 11 11.64 -29.33 -5.46
N GLU A 12 10.75 -28.99 -4.53
CA GLU A 12 9.45 -28.44 -4.86
C GLU A 12 9.73 -27.14 -5.60
N ALA A 13 9.33 -27.09 -6.87
CA ALA A 13 9.57 -25.93 -7.71
C ALA A 13 9.05 -24.67 -7.00
N ASP A 14 9.83 -23.59 -7.07
CA ASP A 14 9.47 -22.32 -6.46
C ASP A 14 8.05 -21.90 -6.90
N PRO A 15 7.12 -21.62 -5.98
CA PRO A 15 5.74 -21.28 -6.32
C PRO A 15 5.60 -19.93 -7.03
N LEU A 16 6.65 -19.10 -7.06
CA LEU A 16 6.66 -17.80 -7.72
C LEU A 16 7.37 -17.84 -9.07
N ALA A 17 6.91 -17.02 -10.02
CA ALA A 17 7.68 -16.79 -11.23
C ALA A 17 9.04 -16.15 -10.90
N PRO A 18 10.10 -16.37 -11.71
CA PRO A 18 11.44 -15.87 -11.37
C PRO A 18 11.52 -14.36 -11.09
N ALA A 19 10.77 -13.54 -11.83
CA ALA A 19 10.71 -12.10 -11.62
C ALA A 19 10.03 -11.73 -10.29
N GLU A 20 8.98 -12.44 -9.89
CA GLU A 20 8.29 -12.25 -8.61
C GLU A 20 9.18 -12.65 -7.45
N ARG A 21 9.90 -13.78 -7.58
CA ARG A 21 10.89 -14.23 -6.61
C ARG A 21 12.03 -13.22 -6.45
N ALA A 22 12.55 -12.67 -7.55
CA ALA A 22 13.59 -11.65 -7.51
C ALA A 22 13.13 -10.40 -6.73
N ARG A 23 11.90 -9.92 -6.99
CA ARG A 23 11.32 -8.80 -6.23
C ARG A 23 11.12 -9.13 -4.75
N SER A 24 10.57 -10.29 -4.43
CA SER A 24 10.38 -10.74 -3.03
C SER A 24 11.72 -10.81 -2.28
N ASN A 25 12.76 -11.40 -2.89
CA ASN A 25 14.10 -11.47 -2.30
C ASN A 25 14.72 -10.08 -2.09
N PHE A 26 14.50 -9.15 -3.02
CA PHE A 26 14.95 -7.77 -2.89
C PHE A 26 14.28 -7.07 -1.71
N VAL A 27 12.94 -7.18 -1.57
CA VAL A 27 12.21 -6.63 -0.42
C VAL A 27 12.69 -7.25 0.89
N ARG A 28 12.83 -8.58 0.94
CA ARG A 28 13.40 -9.26 2.11
C ARG A 28 14.75 -8.67 2.52
N GLY A 29 15.62 -8.41 1.55
CA GLY A 29 16.91 -7.77 1.77
C GLY A 29 16.80 -6.40 2.47
N MET A 30 15.85 -5.56 2.06
CA MET A 30 15.60 -4.27 2.70
C MET A 30 14.97 -4.43 4.10
N VAL A 31 14.02 -5.34 4.23
CA VAL A 31 13.28 -5.57 5.49
C VAL A 31 14.18 -6.13 6.58
N GLN A 32 15.09 -7.05 6.23
CA GLN A 32 15.94 -7.75 7.18
C GLN A 32 17.31 -7.08 7.39
N CYS A 33 17.62 -6.02 6.63
CA CYS A 33 18.81 -5.22 6.84
C CYS A 33 18.49 -4.07 7.80
N PRO A 34 19.12 -4.00 8.98
CA PRO A 34 18.97 -2.83 9.85
C PRO A 34 19.39 -1.57 9.08
N SER A 35 18.55 -0.54 9.11
CA SER A 35 18.79 0.71 8.39
C SER A 35 20.20 1.22 8.70
N ARG A 36 21.05 1.30 7.66
CA ARG A 36 22.48 1.63 7.79
C ARG A 36 22.77 3.12 7.89
N SER A 37 21.77 3.97 7.65
CA SER A 37 22.00 5.40 7.52
C SER A 37 21.32 6.18 8.65
N PRO A 38 22.07 6.97 9.44
CA PRO A 38 21.46 7.96 10.34
C PRO A 38 20.62 8.95 9.52
N LEU A 39 19.74 9.71 10.19
CA LEU A 39 18.88 10.80 9.64
C LEU A 39 19.60 11.85 8.75
N ASN A 40 20.90 11.70 8.49
CA ASN A 40 21.79 12.65 7.86
C ASN A 40 21.98 12.42 6.34
N SER A 41 21.10 11.67 5.67
CA SER A 41 21.09 11.65 4.20
C SER A 41 20.66 13.03 3.71
N VAL A 42 21.64 13.87 3.35
CA VAL A 42 21.44 15.26 2.90
C VAL A 42 20.39 15.34 1.78
N THR A 43 20.33 14.29 0.95
CA THR A 43 19.40 14.11 -0.17
C THR A 43 17.91 14.12 0.19
N TRP A 44 17.53 13.77 1.43
CA TRP A 44 16.12 13.72 1.87
C TRP A 44 15.86 14.59 3.10
N SER A 45 16.62 15.66 3.27
CA SER A 45 16.55 16.54 4.44
C SER A 45 15.27 17.39 4.53
N GLU A 46 14.51 17.53 3.44
CA GLU A 46 13.22 18.23 3.49
C GLU A 46 12.18 17.42 4.28
N PRO A 47 11.57 17.99 5.33
CA PRO A 47 10.55 17.31 6.11
C PRO A 47 9.31 16.94 5.29
N THR A 48 8.70 15.81 5.62
CA THR A 48 7.40 15.44 5.05
C THR A 48 6.30 16.34 5.63
N PRO A 49 5.37 16.89 4.82
CA PRO A 49 4.25 17.68 5.32
C PRO A 49 3.40 16.91 6.34
N LYS A 50 2.98 17.56 7.44
CA LYS A 50 2.11 16.98 8.47
C LYS A 50 0.64 16.97 8.01
N ARG A 51 0.35 16.29 6.90
CA ARG A 51 -1.00 16.11 6.36
C ARG A 51 -1.37 14.64 6.35
N ILE A 52 -2.48 14.30 6.99
CA ILE A 52 -3.04 12.95 7.01
C ILE A 52 -4.22 12.91 6.06
N VAL A 53 -4.18 11.99 5.11
CA VAL A 53 -5.20 11.85 4.08
C VAL A 53 -5.83 10.48 4.15
N GLN A 54 -7.15 10.47 4.16
CA GLN A 54 -7.97 9.26 4.08
C GLN A 54 -8.97 9.37 2.93
N PHE A 55 -9.40 8.22 2.43
CA PHE A 55 -10.38 8.15 1.34
C PHE A 55 -11.49 7.17 1.68
N TRP A 56 -12.73 7.57 1.39
CA TRP A 56 -13.88 6.69 1.36
C TRP A 56 -14.79 7.09 0.21
N ASN A 57 -15.08 6.17 -0.72
CA ASN A 57 -15.65 6.51 -2.02
C ASN A 57 -17.01 7.23 -1.96
N ASP A 58 -17.83 6.98 -0.93
CA ASP A 58 -19.10 7.70 -0.73
C ASP A 58 -19.26 8.13 0.73
N LEU A 59 -18.83 9.35 1.04
CA LEU A 59 -18.90 9.91 2.39
C LEU A 59 -20.33 10.13 2.89
N ARG A 60 -21.33 10.20 1.99
CA ARG A 60 -22.75 10.30 2.40
C ARG A 60 -23.26 9.01 3.03
N HIS A 61 -22.62 7.88 2.70
CA HIS A 61 -22.91 6.55 3.22
C HIS A 61 -21.70 5.95 3.95
N LEU A 62 -20.89 6.80 4.60
CA LEU A 62 -19.78 6.36 5.44
C LEU A 62 -20.31 5.56 6.65
N PRO A 63 -19.91 4.29 6.82
CA PRO A 63 -20.31 3.51 7.99
C PRO A 63 -19.74 4.08 9.28
N ASP A 64 -20.53 4.05 10.37
CA ASP A 64 -20.12 4.59 11.67
C ASP A 64 -18.87 3.90 12.24
N ASP A 65 -18.71 2.59 11.99
CA ASP A 65 -17.56 1.82 12.44
C ASP A 65 -16.26 2.19 11.68
N VAL A 66 -16.36 2.51 10.39
CA VAL A 66 -15.26 3.09 9.62
C VAL A 66 -14.97 4.53 10.08
N LYS A 67 -16.03 5.34 10.29
CA LYS A 67 -15.88 6.71 10.80
C LYS A 67 -15.14 6.74 12.14
N ALA A 68 -15.40 5.79 13.03
CA ALA A 68 -14.69 5.67 14.30
C ALA A 68 -13.18 5.40 14.11
N CYS A 69 -12.80 4.61 13.10
CA CYS A 69 -11.40 4.40 12.74
C CYS A 69 -10.76 5.71 12.29
N MET A 70 -11.40 6.45 11.38
CA MET A 70 -10.92 7.75 10.90
C MET A 70 -10.81 8.78 12.03
N ASP A 71 -11.81 8.84 12.91
CA ASP A 71 -11.84 9.78 14.03
C ASP A 71 -10.72 9.51 15.06
N SER A 72 -10.17 8.29 15.12
CA SER A 72 -9.04 7.96 16.00
C SER A 72 -7.78 8.77 15.69
N TRP A 73 -7.64 9.31 14.47
CA TRP A 73 -6.50 10.13 14.05
C TRP A 73 -6.64 11.61 14.45
N ARG A 74 -7.85 12.10 14.73
CA ARG A 74 -8.12 13.52 15.07
C ARG A 74 -7.30 14.11 16.22
N PRO A 75 -6.91 13.37 17.28
CA PRO A 75 -6.05 13.92 18.32
C PRO A 75 -4.74 14.54 17.80
N LEU A 76 -4.26 14.12 16.63
CA LEU A 76 -3.05 14.65 16.00
C LEU A 76 -3.21 16.11 15.51
N GLU A 77 -4.44 16.59 15.29
CA GLU A 77 -4.70 18.00 14.97
C GLU A 77 -4.13 18.94 16.04
N ARG A 78 -4.14 18.50 17.31
CA ARG A 78 -3.62 19.28 18.45
C ARG A 78 -2.11 19.48 18.42
N ILE A 79 -1.38 18.66 17.66
CA ILE A 79 0.07 18.76 17.48
C ILE A 79 0.44 19.19 16.05
N GLY A 80 -0.52 19.81 15.34
CA GLY A 80 -0.29 20.51 14.08
C GLY A 80 -0.42 19.64 12.82
N PHE A 81 -1.09 18.49 12.90
CA PHE A 81 -1.47 17.75 11.69
C PHE A 81 -2.74 18.32 11.08
N GLU A 82 -2.76 18.45 9.76
CA GLU A 82 -3.98 18.70 8.97
C GLU A 82 -4.56 17.34 8.58
N LEU A 83 -5.86 17.14 8.81
CA LEU A 83 -6.57 15.92 8.42
C LEU A 83 -7.52 16.23 7.27
N GLU A 84 -7.38 15.50 6.16
CA GLU A 84 -8.20 15.64 4.97
C GLU A 84 -8.85 14.29 4.62
N VAL A 85 -10.14 14.35 4.27
CA VAL A 85 -10.90 13.18 3.87
C VAL A 85 -11.49 13.43 2.49
N PHE A 86 -11.25 12.50 1.57
CA PHE A 86 -11.74 12.56 0.21
C PHE A 86 -12.76 11.46 -0.07
N ASP A 87 -13.72 11.80 -0.92
CA ASP A 87 -14.59 10.87 -1.63
C ASP A 87 -14.20 10.79 -3.11
N GLU A 88 -14.97 10.01 -3.89
CA GLU A 88 -14.73 9.84 -5.31
C GLU A 88 -14.74 11.16 -6.09
N ASP A 89 -15.69 12.06 -5.81
CA ASP A 89 -15.87 13.32 -6.54
C ASP A 89 -14.75 14.32 -6.23
N SER A 90 -14.40 14.46 -4.95
CA SER A 90 -13.30 15.34 -4.51
C SER A 90 -11.93 14.79 -4.94
N ALA A 91 -11.70 13.48 -4.89
CA ALA A 91 -10.49 12.85 -5.39
C ALA A 91 -10.33 13.03 -6.90
N ARG A 92 -11.39 12.80 -7.68
CA ARG A 92 -11.41 13.01 -9.13
C ARG A 92 -11.10 14.47 -9.48
N SER A 93 -11.75 15.41 -8.78
CA SER A 93 -11.52 16.85 -8.97
C SER A 93 -10.09 17.24 -8.64
N PHE A 94 -9.52 16.71 -7.56
CA PHE A 94 -8.12 16.91 -7.21
C PHE A 94 -7.19 16.42 -8.32
N ILE A 95 -7.36 15.17 -8.76
CA ILE A 95 -6.54 14.56 -9.82
C ILE A 95 -6.64 15.39 -11.11
N ARG A 96 -7.84 15.76 -11.52
CA ARG A 96 -8.07 16.55 -12.73
C ARG A 96 -7.36 17.90 -12.68
N ASN A 97 -7.45 18.59 -11.54
CA ASN A 97 -6.89 19.92 -11.37
C ASN A 97 -5.36 19.92 -11.21
N ARG A 98 -4.79 18.89 -10.59
CA ARG A 98 -3.36 18.82 -10.25
C ARG A 98 -2.51 18.03 -11.23
N LEU A 99 -3.06 16.98 -11.83
CA LEU A 99 -2.35 16.04 -12.72
C LEU A 99 -2.93 15.99 -14.14
N GLY A 100 -4.08 16.60 -14.38
CA GLY A 100 -4.68 16.74 -15.70
C GLY A 100 -5.55 15.55 -16.14
N ARG A 101 -6.06 15.66 -17.38
CA ARG A 101 -7.13 14.78 -17.90
C ARG A 101 -6.73 13.30 -18.01
N ARG A 102 -5.47 13.01 -18.31
CA ARG A 102 -4.99 11.62 -18.44
C ARG A 102 -5.17 10.84 -17.14
N HIS A 103 -4.77 11.45 -16.02
CA HIS A 103 -4.85 10.82 -14.70
C HIS A 103 -6.30 10.72 -14.20
N GLU A 104 -7.14 11.73 -14.52
CA GLU A 104 -8.59 11.64 -14.30
C GLU A 104 -9.18 10.43 -15.06
N GLN A 105 -8.88 10.29 -16.35
CA GLN A 105 -9.36 9.16 -17.15
C GLN A 105 -8.87 7.81 -16.63
N ALA A 106 -7.65 7.72 -16.10
CA ALA A 106 -7.15 6.51 -15.48
C ALA A 106 -7.89 6.20 -14.16
N PHE A 107 -8.10 7.20 -13.31
CA PHE A 107 -8.91 7.05 -12.09
C PHE A 107 -10.34 6.58 -12.40
N ASP A 108 -10.95 7.09 -13.47
CA ASP A 108 -12.29 6.68 -13.93
C ASP A 108 -12.37 5.21 -14.38
N ARG A 109 -11.22 4.62 -14.74
CA ARG A 109 -11.11 3.20 -15.11
C ARG A 109 -10.93 2.27 -13.90
N CYS A 110 -10.70 2.81 -12.70
CA CYS A 110 -10.70 2.01 -11.48
C CYS A 110 -12.11 1.45 -11.24
N TYR A 111 -12.27 0.14 -11.41
CA TYR A 111 -13.57 -0.50 -11.33
C TYR A 111 -14.03 -0.80 -9.90
N HIS A 112 -13.22 -0.52 -8.89
CA HIS A 112 -13.53 -0.80 -7.48
C HIS A 112 -13.00 0.32 -6.55
N PRO A 113 -13.73 0.69 -5.47
CA PRO A 113 -13.29 1.71 -4.51
C PRO A 113 -11.87 1.54 -3.96
N SER A 114 -11.45 0.30 -3.69
CA SER A 114 -10.07 0.02 -3.25
C SER A 114 -9.02 0.42 -4.29
N MET A 115 -9.28 0.21 -5.59
CA MET A 115 -8.38 0.67 -6.65
C MET A 115 -8.38 2.20 -6.77
N MET A 116 -9.53 2.84 -6.58
CA MET A 116 -9.62 4.30 -6.52
C MET A 116 -8.76 4.85 -5.38
N SER A 117 -8.85 4.27 -4.19
CA SER A 117 -8.01 4.63 -3.03
C SER A 117 -6.51 4.42 -3.31
N ASP A 118 -6.14 3.30 -3.93
CA ASP A 118 -4.76 3.04 -4.36
C ASP A 118 -4.24 4.02 -5.42
N TYR A 119 -5.06 4.39 -6.41
CA TYR A 119 -4.64 5.36 -7.41
C TYR A 119 -4.56 6.79 -6.82
N PHE A 120 -5.52 7.14 -5.97
CA PHE A 120 -5.59 8.44 -5.32
C PHE A 120 -4.45 8.65 -4.32
N ARG A 121 -4.04 7.64 -3.54
CA ARG A 121 -2.90 7.79 -2.62
C ARG A 121 -1.61 8.17 -3.34
N TYR A 122 -1.31 7.54 -4.48
CA TYR A 122 -0.12 7.91 -5.27
C TYR A 122 -0.28 9.32 -5.84
N SER A 123 -1.48 9.65 -6.33
CA SER A 123 -1.78 10.97 -6.88
C SER A 123 -1.59 12.09 -5.85
N TYR A 124 -2.16 11.94 -4.66
CA TYR A 124 -2.07 12.94 -3.59
C TYR A 124 -0.64 13.06 -3.08
N VAL A 125 -0.01 11.95 -2.67
CA VAL A 125 1.33 11.97 -2.07
C VAL A 125 2.39 12.46 -3.07
N LEU A 126 2.22 12.18 -4.38
CA LEU A 126 3.11 12.75 -5.39
C LEU A 126 3.04 14.28 -5.41
N VAL A 127 1.83 14.84 -5.37
CA VAL A 127 1.58 16.27 -5.57
C VAL A 127 1.84 17.08 -4.29
N GLU A 128 1.33 16.61 -3.16
CA GLU A 128 1.35 17.35 -1.89
C GLU A 128 2.36 16.78 -0.89
N GLY A 129 2.85 15.56 -1.09
CA GLY A 129 3.51 14.79 -0.03
C GLY A 129 2.51 14.44 1.08
N GLY A 130 3.05 14.14 2.26
CA GLY A 130 2.27 13.88 3.46
C GLY A 130 2.13 12.41 3.77
N PHE A 131 1.02 12.05 4.40
CA PHE A 131 0.74 10.73 4.96
C PHE A 131 -0.65 10.25 4.52
N TYR A 132 -0.68 9.28 3.62
CA TYR A 132 -1.91 8.57 3.29
C TYR A 132 -2.08 7.34 4.18
N ILE A 133 -3.28 7.17 4.74
CA ILE A 133 -3.67 6.04 5.57
C ILE A 133 -5.04 5.50 5.14
N ASP A 134 -5.24 4.19 5.23
CA ASP A 134 -6.54 3.58 4.96
C ASP A 134 -7.61 4.08 5.96
N ALA A 135 -8.87 4.12 5.51
CA ALA A 135 -9.99 4.62 6.30
C ALA A 135 -10.37 3.68 7.47
N ASP A 136 -10.00 2.42 7.39
CA ASP A 136 -10.24 1.41 8.41
C ASP A 136 -9.07 1.14 9.34
N ASP A 137 -8.03 1.98 9.28
CA ASP A 137 -6.88 1.92 10.19
C ASP A 137 -7.13 2.78 11.45
N VAL A 138 -6.89 2.19 12.62
CA VAL A 138 -7.06 2.83 13.93
C VAL A 138 -5.71 3.28 14.48
N TYR A 139 -5.60 4.55 14.85
CA TYR A 139 -4.45 5.11 15.54
C TYR A 139 -4.42 4.75 17.03
N HIS A 140 -3.28 4.25 17.50
CA HIS A 140 -3.10 3.78 18.88
C HIS A 140 -2.51 4.81 19.84
N GLY A 141 -2.27 6.04 19.39
CA GLY A 141 -1.72 7.12 20.23
C GLY A 141 -0.19 7.17 20.30
N THR A 142 0.51 6.27 19.61
CA THR A 142 1.99 6.25 19.54
C THR A 142 2.51 7.45 18.76
N PRO A 143 3.43 8.28 19.32
CA PRO A 143 3.92 9.49 18.65
C PRO A 143 4.53 9.22 17.26
N ILE A 144 4.10 10.01 16.27
CA ILE A 144 4.49 9.82 14.86
C ILE A 144 5.41 10.91 14.29
N ASP A 145 5.78 11.95 15.06
CA ASP A 145 6.56 13.10 14.56
C ASP A 145 7.85 12.70 13.83
N HIS A 146 8.50 11.62 14.30
CA HIS A 146 9.73 11.09 13.71
C HIS A 146 9.55 10.61 12.27
N LEU A 147 8.35 10.19 11.86
CA LEU A 147 8.05 9.78 10.48
C LEU A 147 8.04 10.97 9.50
N PHE A 148 7.93 12.19 10.03
CA PHE A 148 7.86 13.43 9.24
C PHE A 148 9.19 14.20 9.24
N ALA A 149 10.21 13.71 9.96
CA ALA A 149 11.49 14.39 10.12
C ALA A 149 12.32 14.51 8.84
N ASP A 150 12.05 13.67 7.84
CA ASP A 150 12.74 13.66 6.56
C ASP A 150 11.77 13.33 5.41
N GLY A 151 12.27 13.41 4.18
CA GLY A 151 11.48 13.27 2.95
C GLY A 151 11.42 11.86 2.38
N ARG A 152 12.06 10.87 3.02
CA ARG A 152 12.06 9.46 2.57
C ARG A 152 10.64 8.91 2.49
N LEU A 153 10.44 7.91 1.65
CA LEU A 153 9.20 7.14 1.60
C LEU A 153 9.17 6.12 2.75
N LYS A 154 8.17 6.19 3.64
CA LYS A 154 7.99 5.22 4.74
C LYS A 154 6.94 4.21 4.34
N LEU A 155 7.28 2.93 4.43
CA LEU A 155 6.40 1.81 4.05
C LEU A 155 6.39 0.73 5.13
N GLN A 156 5.22 0.18 5.42
CA GLN A 156 5.09 -1.02 6.24
C GLN A 156 5.45 -2.26 5.39
N PRO A 157 6.38 -3.11 5.85
CA PRO A 157 6.68 -4.36 5.17
C PRO A 157 5.67 -5.44 5.57
N PHE A 158 5.42 -6.36 4.65
CA PHE A 158 4.56 -7.53 4.85
C PHE A 158 5.22 -8.79 4.31
N CYS A 159 4.84 -9.92 4.90
CA CYS A 159 5.25 -11.24 4.46
C CYS A 159 4.03 -12.17 4.44
N TYR A 160 3.72 -12.74 3.28
CA TYR A 160 2.65 -13.72 3.12
C TYR A 160 3.23 -15.12 2.94
N ASP A 161 2.65 -16.11 3.62
CA ASP A 161 3.04 -17.50 3.52
C ASP A 161 2.03 -18.27 2.66
N ILE A 162 2.44 -18.68 1.46
CA ILE A 162 1.56 -19.34 0.48
C ILE A 162 0.94 -20.64 1.04
N PRO A 163 1.71 -21.58 1.63
CA PRO A 163 1.18 -22.85 2.11
C PRO A 163 0.11 -22.69 3.20
N SER A 164 0.31 -21.80 4.18
CA SER A 164 -0.70 -21.55 5.22
C SER A 164 -1.81 -20.59 4.79
N SER A 165 -1.60 -19.85 3.69
CA SER A 165 -2.46 -18.76 3.25
C SER A 165 -2.68 -17.69 4.33
N GLN A 166 -1.62 -17.34 5.06
CA GLN A 166 -1.64 -16.39 6.17
C GLN A 166 -0.54 -15.34 6.06
N MET A 167 -0.73 -14.22 6.74
CA MET A 167 0.33 -13.26 7.00
C MET A 167 1.30 -13.81 8.06
N VAL A 168 2.60 -13.67 7.83
CA VAL A 168 3.64 -13.95 8.82
C VAL A 168 3.78 -12.73 9.72
N ALA A 169 3.87 -12.94 11.04
CA ALA A 169 4.02 -11.85 12.00
C ALA A 169 5.34 -11.07 11.78
N ALA A 170 5.29 -9.74 11.92
CA ALA A 170 6.46 -8.85 11.78
C ALA A 170 7.61 -9.24 12.70
N SER A 171 7.34 -9.64 13.94
CA SER A 171 8.33 -10.12 14.91
C SER A 171 9.09 -11.39 14.47
N THR A 172 8.63 -12.06 13.42
CA THR A 172 9.27 -13.24 12.82
C THR A 172 10.00 -12.89 11.52
N PHE A 173 9.29 -12.37 10.52
CA PHE A 173 9.89 -12.22 9.17
C PHE A 173 10.93 -11.11 9.07
N THR A 174 10.98 -10.17 10.02
CA THR A 174 11.96 -9.08 10.03
C THR A 174 13.33 -9.51 10.56
N LYS A 175 13.44 -10.69 11.18
CA LYS A 175 14.70 -11.21 11.72
C LYS A 175 15.69 -11.53 10.59
N PRO A 176 16.95 -11.07 10.69
CA PRO A 176 17.97 -11.33 9.67
C PRO A 176 18.11 -12.81 9.32
N GLY A 177 18.02 -13.13 8.03
CA GLY A 177 18.24 -14.47 7.50
C GLY A 177 17.05 -15.45 7.64
N VAL A 178 15.97 -15.07 8.32
CA VAL A 178 14.79 -15.93 8.46
C VAL A 178 13.99 -15.94 7.17
N ASN A 179 13.73 -17.12 6.60
CA ASN A 179 12.96 -17.26 5.36
C ASN A 179 12.40 -18.67 5.18
N GLN A 180 11.33 -18.81 4.40
CA GLN A 180 10.86 -20.10 3.88
C GLN A 180 10.58 -19.99 2.37
N SER A 181 10.55 -21.11 1.65
CA SER A 181 10.33 -21.13 0.19
C SER A 181 8.98 -20.52 -0.20
N GLY A 182 7.94 -20.75 0.60
CA GLY A 182 6.59 -20.21 0.37
C GLY A 182 6.39 -18.75 0.73
N TRP A 183 7.40 -18.05 1.26
CA TRP A 183 7.25 -16.68 1.75
C TRP A 183 7.38 -15.65 0.62
N ILE A 184 6.47 -14.68 0.62
CA ILE A 184 6.44 -13.53 -0.29
C ILE A 184 6.59 -12.25 0.53
N PHE A 185 7.69 -11.53 0.34
CA PHE A 185 7.91 -10.22 0.96
C PHE A 185 7.46 -9.11 0.01
N TYR A 186 6.71 -8.15 0.55
CA TYR A 186 6.20 -7.01 -0.20
C TYR A 186 5.94 -5.81 0.72
N PHE A 187 5.66 -4.65 0.16
CA PHE A 187 5.25 -3.47 0.95
C PHE A 187 3.75 -3.27 0.86
N ASN A 188 3.14 -2.98 2.01
CA ASN A 188 1.76 -2.54 2.08
C ASN A 188 1.62 -1.14 1.44
N THR A 189 0.44 -0.81 0.91
CA THR A 189 0.15 0.52 0.37
C THR A 189 -0.23 1.53 1.45
N THR A 190 -0.45 1.07 2.68
CA THR A 190 -0.70 1.87 3.88
C THR A 190 0.29 1.47 4.98
N PRO A 191 0.95 2.42 5.68
CA PRO A 191 0.95 3.85 5.40
C PRO A 191 1.74 4.15 4.11
N LEU A 192 1.43 5.28 3.49
CA LEU A 192 2.25 5.88 2.44
C LEU A 192 2.65 7.29 2.88
N ILE A 193 3.87 7.43 3.44
CA ILE A 193 4.37 8.71 3.96
C ILE A 193 5.58 9.15 3.15
N ALA A 194 5.54 10.30 2.50
CA ALA A 194 6.67 10.81 1.74
C ALA A 194 6.62 12.32 1.52
N SER A 195 7.77 12.90 1.19
CA SER A 195 7.81 14.24 0.58
C SER A 195 7.16 14.25 -0.81
N ARG A 196 6.81 15.45 -1.28
CA ARG A 196 6.30 15.66 -2.64
C ARG A 196 7.31 15.19 -3.69
N ASN A 197 6.85 14.80 -4.88
CA ASN A 197 7.69 14.39 -6.01
C ASN A 197 8.63 13.21 -5.71
N HIS A 198 8.29 12.34 -4.75
CA HIS A 198 9.12 11.18 -4.44
C HIS A 198 9.15 10.21 -5.64
N PRO A 199 10.34 9.81 -6.16
CA PRO A 199 10.48 9.11 -7.44
C PRO A 199 9.77 7.74 -7.47
N ILE A 200 9.70 7.06 -6.32
CA ILE A 200 8.97 5.79 -6.20
C ILE A 200 7.47 6.00 -6.28
N VAL A 201 6.94 7.09 -5.71
CA VAL A 201 5.52 7.41 -5.76
C VAL A 201 5.13 7.81 -7.19
N GLU A 202 5.99 8.58 -7.86
CA GLU A 202 5.86 8.89 -9.28
C GLU A 202 5.82 7.63 -10.14
N ARG A 203 6.75 6.69 -9.92
CA ARG A 203 6.77 5.40 -10.64
C ARG A 203 5.51 4.58 -10.37
N ALA A 204 5.04 4.53 -9.12
CA ALA A 204 3.83 3.80 -8.76
C ALA A 204 2.59 4.37 -9.46
N LEU A 205 2.46 5.70 -9.54
CA LEU A 205 1.39 6.36 -10.28
C LEU A 205 1.48 6.09 -11.79
N LEU A 206 2.69 6.17 -12.37
CA LEU A 206 2.92 5.89 -13.78
C LEU A 206 2.54 4.45 -14.13
N ASN A 207 3.04 3.48 -13.35
CA ASN A 207 2.76 2.07 -13.56
C ASN A 207 1.27 1.76 -13.42
N ALA A 208 0.60 2.31 -12.41
CA ALA A 208 -0.85 2.18 -12.25
C ALA A 208 -1.61 2.77 -13.43
N THR A 209 -1.21 3.95 -13.91
CA THR A 209 -1.81 4.61 -15.07
C THR A 209 -1.68 3.75 -16.32
N LEU A 210 -0.50 3.21 -16.59
CA LEU A 210 -0.26 2.31 -17.72
C LEU A 210 -1.08 1.02 -17.62
N SER A 211 -1.20 0.44 -16.42
CA SER A 211 -2.02 -0.75 -16.18
C SER A 211 -3.51 -0.50 -16.42
N LEU A 212 -4.02 0.68 -16.05
CA LEU A 212 -5.41 1.08 -16.28
C LEU A 212 -5.66 1.48 -17.74
N GLU A 213 -4.65 2.00 -18.43
CA GLU A 213 -4.70 2.35 -19.85
C GLU A 213 -4.67 1.12 -20.77
N ALA A 214 -4.07 0.02 -20.33
CA ALA A 214 -3.92 -1.20 -21.11
C ALA A 214 -5.28 -1.81 -21.50
N ASP A 215 -5.48 -2.00 -22.80
CA ASP A 215 -6.63 -2.73 -23.31
C ASP A 215 -6.46 -4.22 -22.98
N LEU A 216 -7.27 -4.72 -22.03
CA LEU A 216 -7.29 -6.12 -21.65
C LEU A 216 -8.32 -6.87 -22.52
N PRO A 217 -7.90 -7.83 -23.37
CA PRO A 217 -8.79 -8.52 -24.31
C PRO A 217 -9.97 -9.26 -23.66
N SER A 218 -9.88 -9.59 -22.37
CA SER A 218 -10.89 -10.40 -21.69
C SER A 218 -10.96 -10.21 -20.16
N GLY A 219 -10.82 -8.99 -19.64
CA GLY A 219 -11.05 -8.79 -18.21
C GLY A 219 -10.72 -7.43 -17.64
N LEU A 220 -11.07 -7.27 -16.36
CA LEU A 220 -10.65 -6.16 -15.52
C LEU A 220 -9.27 -6.48 -14.91
N PRO A 221 -8.41 -5.46 -14.67
CA PRO A 221 -7.08 -5.70 -14.11
C PRO A 221 -7.16 -6.28 -12.69
N GLU A 222 -6.17 -7.09 -12.32
CA GLU A 222 -6.05 -7.61 -10.94
C GLU A 222 -5.67 -6.45 -10.00
N VAL A 223 -6.39 -6.30 -8.89
CA VAL A 223 -6.29 -5.12 -8.00
C VAL A 223 -4.87 -4.93 -7.45
N GLN A 224 -4.24 -5.98 -6.92
CA GLN A 224 -2.94 -5.84 -6.27
C GLN A 224 -1.81 -5.50 -7.25
N ALA A 225 -1.81 -6.11 -8.44
CA ALA A 225 -0.79 -5.95 -9.45
C ALA A 225 -0.90 -4.62 -10.22
N SER A 226 -2.10 -4.04 -10.31
CA SER A 226 -2.34 -2.81 -11.07
C SER A 226 -2.21 -1.55 -10.21
N THR A 227 -2.95 -1.45 -9.10
CA THR A 227 -2.94 -0.26 -8.23
C THR A 227 -2.40 -0.57 -6.84
N GLY A 228 -2.57 -1.78 -6.35
CA GLY A 228 -2.26 -2.15 -4.96
C GLY A 228 -0.80 -2.47 -4.64
N PRO A 229 -0.57 -3.28 -3.58
CA PRO A 229 0.77 -3.59 -3.05
C PRO A 229 1.76 -4.19 -4.07
N GLY A 230 1.27 -4.95 -5.05
CA GLY A 230 2.08 -5.52 -6.11
C GLY A 230 2.69 -4.45 -7.01
N ASN A 231 1.90 -3.44 -7.40
CA ASN A 231 2.37 -2.28 -8.15
C ASN A 231 3.39 -1.44 -7.37
N LEU A 232 3.09 -1.12 -6.10
CA LEU A 232 4.01 -0.35 -5.26
C LEU A 232 5.35 -1.07 -5.07
N THR A 233 5.30 -2.36 -4.74
CA THR A 233 6.50 -3.19 -4.54
C THR A 233 7.33 -3.30 -5.82
N ARG A 234 6.67 -3.46 -6.98
CA ARG A 234 7.33 -3.43 -8.28
C ARG A 234 8.01 -2.08 -8.54
N SER A 235 7.32 -0.98 -8.25
CA SER A 235 7.84 0.38 -8.48
C SER A 235 9.06 0.69 -7.60
N VAL A 236 9.06 0.22 -6.35
CA VAL A 236 10.22 0.25 -5.46
C VAL A 236 11.41 -0.49 -6.07
N PHE A 237 11.18 -1.73 -6.51
CA PHE A 237 12.22 -2.56 -7.12
C PHE A 237 12.80 -1.91 -8.39
N GLU A 238 11.96 -1.40 -9.28
CA GLU A 238 12.37 -0.76 -10.54
C GLU A 238 13.23 0.48 -10.27
N VAL A 239 12.74 1.42 -9.45
CA VAL A 239 13.43 2.69 -9.21
C VAL A 239 14.79 2.50 -8.53
N ILE A 240 14.90 1.60 -7.55
CA ILE A 240 16.18 1.33 -6.89
C ILE A 240 17.14 0.58 -7.83
N SER A 241 16.63 -0.39 -8.61
CA SER A 241 17.46 -1.11 -9.59
C SER A 241 17.97 -0.20 -10.71
N GLU A 242 17.23 0.86 -11.04
CA GLU A 242 17.62 1.91 -12.00
C GLU A 242 18.60 2.94 -11.42
N GLY A 243 19.03 2.79 -10.16
CA GLY A 243 20.12 3.57 -9.55
C GLY A 243 19.69 4.56 -8.47
N CYS A 244 18.41 4.62 -8.09
CA CYS A 244 17.99 5.37 -6.92
C CYS A 244 18.57 4.74 -5.64
N SER A 245 18.99 5.57 -4.68
CA SER A 245 19.52 5.06 -3.43
C SER A 245 18.44 4.30 -2.63
N PRO A 246 18.76 3.11 -2.08
CA PRO A 246 17.88 2.42 -1.14
C PRO A 246 17.53 3.27 0.11
N ASP A 247 18.38 4.24 0.45
CA ASP A 247 18.14 5.19 1.55
C ASP A 247 17.01 6.19 1.25
N SER A 248 16.41 6.16 0.05
CA SER A 248 15.16 6.87 -0.24
C SER A 248 13.95 6.27 0.48
N ILE A 249 14.07 5.05 1.04
CA ILE A 249 13.01 4.38 1.78
C ILE A 249 13.40 4.25 3.26
N ALA A 250 12.40 4.38 4.13
CA ALA A 250 12.47 3.96 5.52
C ALA A 250 11.43 2.85 5.75
N VAL A 251 11.89 1.66 6.17
CA VAL A 251 10.99 0.55 6.48
C VAL A 251 10.38 0.78 7.86
N ALA A 252 9.05 0.79 7.95
CA ALA A 252 8.32 0.98 9.20
C ALA A 252 8.03 -0.38 9.86
N HIS A 253 9.05 -1.00 10.48
CA HIS A 253 8.96 -2.33 11.09
C HIS A 253 7.91 -2.43 12.19
N ASP A 254 7.76 -1.37 13.00
CA ASP A 254 6.90 -1.34 14.18
C ASP A 254 5.54 -0.68 13.90
N TRP A 255 5.09 -0.67 12.65
CA TRP A 255 3.86 0.02 12.26
C TRP A 255 2.63 -0.43 13.07
N GLU A 256 2.54 -1.71 13.44
CA GLU A 256 1.44 -2.27 14.25
C GLU A 256 1.32 -1.63 15.64
N GLN A 257 2.39 -1.00 16.15
CA GLN A 257 2.34 -0.24 17.41
C GLN A 257 1.72 1.16 17.22
N ILE A 258 1.72 1.67 15.99
CA ILE A 258 1.19 2.99 15.63
C ILE A 258 -0.26 2.86 15.15
N SER A 259 -0.52 1.93 14.23
CA SER A 259 -1.82 1.71 13.63
C SER A 259 -2.04 0.26 13.25
N THR A 260 -3.30 -0.16 13.31
CA THR A 260 -3.74 -1.46 12.78
C THR A 260 -5.05 -1.32 12.04
N SER A 261 -5.20 -2.06 10.95
CA SER A 261 -6.50 -2.23 10.29
C SER A 261 -7.49 -2.90 11.24
N GLN A 262 -8.65 -2.26 11.43
CA GLN A 262 -9.69 -2.72 12.35
C GLN A 262 -10.46 -3.90 11.76
N TRP A 263 -10.66 -4.93 12.59
CA TRP A 263 -11.47 -6.09 12.28
C TRP A 263 -12.32 -6.52 13.49
N PRO A 264 -13.60 -6.90 13.29
CA PRO A 264 -14.37 -6.83 12.05
C PRO A 264 -14.88 -5.41 11.75
N LEU A 265 -15.22 -5.14 10.48
CA LEU A 265 -15.95 -3.95 10.05
C LEU A 265 -17.09 -4.35 9.10
N SER A 266 -18.18 -3.60 9.14
CA SER A 266 -19.44 -3.87 8.44
C SER A 266 -19.26 -4.09 6.94
N TYR A 267 -18.45 -3.26 6.27
CA TYR A 267 -18.23 -3.32 4.82
C TYR A 267 -17.46 -4.56 4.35
N ARG A 268 -16.79 -5.29 5.25
CA ARG A 268 -16.01 -6.49 4.90
C ARG A 268 -16.88 -7.67 4.49
N ASN A 269 -18.17 -7.63 4.81
CA ASN A 269 -19.14 -8.71 4.57
C ASN A 269 -19.97 -8.50 3.29
N ASP A 270 -19.71 -7.48 2.48
CA ASP A 270 -20.44 -7.19 1.25
C ASP A 270 -19.53 -6.80 0.07
N SER A 271 -20.13 -6.37 -1.05
CA SER A 271 -19.44 -6.07 -2.30
C SER A 271 -18.36 -4.98 -2.20
N ARG A 272 -18.34 -4.20 -1.13
CA ARG A 272 -17.28 -3.21 -0.82
C ARG A 272 -15.96 -3.87 -0.45
N ASN A 273 -15.96 -5.15 -0.08
CA ASN A 273 -14.75 -5.93 0.12
C ASN A 273 -14.17 -6.35 -1.24
N TRP A 274 -13.07 -5.71 -1.65
CA TRP A 274 -12.43 -5.97 -2.95
C TRP A 274 -12.07 -7.44 -3.18
N ARG A 275 -11.84 -8.23 -2.11
CA ARG A 275 -11.54 -9.67 -2.20
C ARG A 275 -12.68 -10.48 -2.84
N LEU A 276 -13.91 -9.96 -2.79
CA LEU A 276 -15.09 -10.56 -3.42
C LEU A 276 -15.27 -10.10 -4.87
N SER A 277 -14.59 -9.02 -5.26
CA SER A 277 -14.79 -8.29 -6.52
C SER A 277 -13.53 -8.24 -7.40
N ASN A 278 -12.45 -8.97 -7.07
CA ASN A 278 -11.23 -8.96 -7.87
C ASN A 278 -11.54 -9.43 -9.30
N GLN A 279 -11.15 -8.60 -10.28
CA GLN A 279 -11.42 -8.77 -11.71
C GLN A 279 -12.92 -8.85 -12.07
N LYS A 280 -13.81 -8.33 -11.21
CA LYS A 280 -15.26 -8.26 -11.42
C LYS A 280 -15.72 -6.82 -11.21
N ALA A 281 -16.62 -6.36 -12.08
CA ALA A 281 -17.12 -4.99 -11.98
C ALA A 281 -17.82 -4.79 -10.63
N TYR A 282 -17.37 -3.80 -9.86
CA TYR A 282 -18.08 -3.37 -8.67
C TYR A 282 -19.43 -2.80 -9.09
N ARG A 283 -20.50 -3.28 -8.46
CA ARG A 283 -21.80 -2.63 -8.50
C ARG A 283 -22.14 -2.30 -7.06
N ALA A 284 -22.17 -1.01 -6.73
CA ALA A 284 -22.76 -0.58 -5.48
C ALA A 284 -24.18 -1.14 -5.42
N SER A 285 -24.54 -1.80 -4.31
CA SER A 285 -25.92 -2.22 -4.09
C SER A 285 -26.77 -0.96 -4.13
N GLN A 286 -27.58 -0.80 -5.17
CA GLN A 286 -28.66 0.18 -5.14
C GLN A 286 -29.58 -0.31 -4.02
N ASN A 287 -29.52 0.35 -2.86
CA ASN A 287 -30.61 0.22 -1.92
C ASN A 287 -31.87 0.62 -2.69
N LEU A 288 -32.72 -0.37 -2.93
CA LEU A 288 -34.09 -0.13 -3.32
C LEU A 288 -34.67 0.75 -2.21
N ASP A 289 -34.79 2.05 -2.49
CA ASP A 289 -35.68 2.92 -1.75
C ASP A 289 -37.07 2.29 -1.86
N VAL A 290 -37.43 1.54 -0.82
CA VAL A 290 -38.81 1.13 -0.59
C VAL A 290 -39.52 2.43 -0.21
N ARG A 291 -40.20 3.01 -1.19
CA ARG A 291 -41.21 4.05 -1.02
C ARG A 291 -42.29 3.62 -0.03
#